data_AF-W2GZD4-F1
#
_entry.id   AF-W2GZD4-F1
#
_cell.length_a   1.000
_cell.length_b   1.000
_cell.length_c   1.000
_cell.angle_alpha   90.00
_cell.angle_beta   90.00
_cell.angle_gamma   90.00
#
_symmetry.space_group_name_H-M   'P 1'
#
loop_
_entity.id
_entity.type
_entity.pdbx_description
1 polymer ?
#
loop_
_entity_poly.entity_id
_entity_poly.type
_entity_poly.pdbx_seq_one_letter_code
_entity_poly.pdbx_strand_id
1 'polypeptide(L)'
;MTNEVHALETRHIYAIPPMPEVCPIFAIGLYRMVYGVDSNVIQVFRGNDQYDRFRKTLRRVLESPGLKNELDRVGVRCGDIGTHSMRKEAATYCSSGSTACPSAIAVHLRTG
;
A
#
# COMPACT_ATOMS: atom_id res chain seq x y z
N MET A 1 4.77 14.34 -35.82
CA MET A 1 4.45 13.20 -34.94
C MET A 1 5.66 12.93 -34.05
N THR A 2 5.78 13.68 -32.97
CA THR A 2 6.79 13.43 -31.93
C THR A 2 6.23 12.34 -31.03
N ASN A 3 6.94 11.21 -30.94
CA ASN A 3 6.66 10.17 -29.97
C ASN A 3 6.82 10.77 -28.57
N GLU A 4 5.72 11.17 -27.94
CA GLU A 4 5.69 11.35 -26.49
C GLU A 4 5.81 9.96 -25.87
N VAL A 5 7.05 9.59 -25.60
CA VAL A 5 7.34 8.60 -24.57
C VAL A 5 6.75 9.21 -23.31
N HIS A 6 5.57 8.75 -22.89
CA HIS A 6 5.03 9.06 -21.57
C HIS A 6 6.12 8.66 -20.57
N ALA A 7 6.90 9.64 -20.11
CA ALA A 7 7.82 9.44 -19.01
C ALA A 7 6.96 8.94 -17.86
N LEU A 8 7.17 7.69 -17.45
CA LEU A 8 6.61 7.17 -16.21
C LEU A 8 7.02 8.16 -15.13
N GLU A 9 6.07 8.98 -14.64
CA GLU A 9 6.37 9.94 -13.58
C GLU A 9 6.94 9.16 -12.39
N THR A 10 8.20 9.46 -12.06
CA THR A 10 8.88 8.84 -10.92
C THR A 10 8.11 9.21 -9.65
N ARG A 11 7.44 8.23 -9.05
CA ARG A 11 6.77 8.42 -7.76
C ARG A 11 7.81 8.34 -6.65
N HIS A 12 7.91 9.40 -5.86
CA HIS A 12 8.79 9.42 -4.69
C HIS A 12 8.07 8.78 -3.49
N ILE A 13 8.75 7.85 -2.81
CA ILE A 13 8.30 7.22 -1.57
C ILE A 13 9.23 7.68 -0.46
N TYR A 14 8.67 8.19 0.64
CA TYR A 14 9.44 8.74 1.76
C TYR A 14 9.38 7.82 2.97
N ALA A 15 10.44 7.87 3.79
CA ALA A 15 10.46 7.21 5.09
C ALA A 15 9.62 8.00 6.10
N ILE A 16 9.05 7.29 7.07
CA ILE A 16 8.31 7.86 8.21
C ILE A 16 8.96 7.34 9.51
N PRO A 17 10.13 7.86 9.92
CA PRO A 17 10.86 7.34 11.09
C PRO A 17 10.08 7.31 12.42
N PRO A 18 9.23 8.31 12.75
CA PRO A 18 8.47 8.29 14.00
C PRO A 18 7.37 7.22 14.07
N MET A 19 6.96 6.65 12.94
CA MET A 19 5.89 5.64 12.85
C MET A 19 6.36 4.46 11.97
N PRO A 20 7.26 3.61 12.48
CA PRO A 20 7.86 2.54 11.69
C PRO A 20 6.84 1.51 11.20
N GLU A 21 5.71 1.34 11.90
CA GLU A 21 4.65 0.38 11.59
C GLU A 21 3.97 0.66 10.24
N VAL A 22 3.96 1.94 9.81
CA VAL A 22 3.37 2.38 8.53
C VAL A 22 4.43 2.90 7.55
N CYS A 23 5.71 2.83 7.90
CA CYS A 23 6.81 3.34 7.08
C CYS A 23 7.12 2.36 5.93
N PRO A 24 6.89 2.74 4.65
CA PRO A 24 7.09 1.83 3.52
C PRO A 24 8.56 1.46 3.32
N ILE A 25 9.49 2.39 3.56
CA ILE A 25 10.93 2.14 3.44
C ILE A 25 11.40 1.14 4.49
N PHE A 26 10.90 1.26 5.73
CA PHE A 26 11.21 0.31 6.80
C PHE A 26 10.63 -1.08 6.50
N ALA A 27 9.37 -1.15 6.03
CA ALA A 27 8.74 -2.42 5.66
C ALA A 27 9.50 -3.16 4.54
N ILE A 28 9.99 -2.44 3.52
CA ILE A 28 10.83 -3.01 2.45
C ILE A 28 12.17 -3.51 3.02
N GLY A 29 12.80 -2.72 3.90
CA GLY A 29 14.05 -3.11 4.56
C GLY A 29 13.89 -4.41 5.35
N LEU A 30 12.85 -4.49 6.19
CA LEU A 30 12.54 -5.69 6.97
C LEU A 30 12.27 -6.90 6.08
N TYR A 31 11.49 -6.72 5.01
CA TYR A 31 11.26 -7.77 4.01
C TYR A 31 12.57 -8.29 3.44
N ARG A 32 13.48 -7.38 3.05
CA ARG A 32 14.76 -7.76 2.46
C ARG A 32 15.72 -8.42 3.45
N MET A 33 15.65 -8.06 4.74
CA MET A 33 16.38 -8.76 5.80
C MET A 33 15.89 -10.20 6.00
N VAL A 34 14.58 -10.42 5.92
CA VAL A 34 13.98 -11.76 6.10
C VAL A 34 14.21 -12.65 4.88
N TYR A 35 14.07 -12.11 3.67
CA TYR A 35 14.08 -12.90 2.42
C TYR A 35 15.39 -12.84 1.62
N GLY A 36 16.34 -12.02 2.05
CA GLY A 36 17.61 -11.76 1.35
C GLY A 36 17.48 -10.79 0.17
N VAL A 37 18.62 -10.28 -0.28
CA VAL A 37 18.76 -9.54 -1.54
C VAL A 37 19.35 -10.48 -2.58
N ASP A 38 18.64 -10.71 -3.69
CA ASP A 38 19.21 -11.36 -4.87
C ASP A 38 19.64 -10.29 -5.87
N SER A 39 20.94 -10.20 -6.13
CA SER A 39 21.54 -9.24 -7.07
C SER A 39 21.12 -9.48 -8.52
N ASN A 40 20.63 -10.68 -8.84
CA ASN A 40 20.21 -11.06 -10.19
C ASN A 40 18.71 -10.78 -10.45
N VAL A 41 17.97 -10.31 -9.45
CA VAL A 41 16.52 -10.09 -9.53
C VAL A 41 16.19 -8.61 -9.32
N ILE A 42 15.62 -8.00 -10.35
CA ILE A 42 15.19 -6.58 -10.34
C ILE A 42 13.92 -6.39 -9.49
N GLN A 43 13.17 -7.46 -9.23
CA GLN A 43 11.91 -7.41 -8.49
C GLN A 43 12.12 -7.18 -6.98
N VAL A 44 11.33 -6.25 -6.42
CA VAL A 44 11.32 -5.97 -4.97
C VAL A 44 10.72 -7.14 -4.18
N PHE A 45 9.68 -7.77 -4.72
CA PHE A 45 9.00 -8.91 -4.08
C PHE A 45 9.25 -10.18 -4.88
N ARG A 46 9.58 -11.28 -4.19
CA ARG A 46 9.81 -12.59 -4.81
C ARG A 46 8.53 -13.17 -5.40
N GLY A 47 8.68 -14.04 -6.40
CA GLY A 47 7.59 -14.84 -6.98
C GLY A 47 6.72 -14.07 -7.99
N ASN A 48 5.69 -14.75 -8.49
CA ASN A 48 4.71 -14.20 -9.42
C ASN A 48 3.37 -13.92 -8.70
N ASP A 49 2.41 -13.34 -9.42
CA ASP A 49 1.03 -13.10 -8.93
C ASP A 49 0.92 -12.30 -7.63
N GLN A 50 1.64 -11.18 -7.58
CA GLN A 50 1.73 -10.34 -6.37
C GLN A 50 0.36 -9.87 -5.86
N TYR A 51 -0.59 -9.60 -6.76
CA TYR A 51 -1.94 -9.22 -6.38
C TYR A 51 -2.66 -10.33 -5.58
N ASP A 52 -2.61 -11.58 -6.06
CA ASP A 52 -3.28 -12.69 -5.39
C ASP A 52 -2.60 -13.03 -4.05
N ARG A 53 -1.27 -12.97 -4.00
CA ARG A 53 -0.50 -13.14 -2.76
C ARG A 53 -0.85 -12.08 -1.73
N PHE A 54 -0.92 -10.81 -2.15
CA PHE A 54 -1.33 -9.71 -1.29
C PHE A 54 -2.76 -9.91 -0.80
N ARG A 55 -3.70 -10.24 -1.69
CA ARG A 55 -5.11 -10.52 -1.35
C ARG A 55 -5.24 -11.63 -0.30
N LYS A 56 -4.52 -12.75 -0.47
CA LYS A 56 -4.53 -13.87 0.48
C LYS A 56 -3.94 -13.48 1.83
N THR A 57 -2.85 -12.72 1.82
CA THR A 57 -2.19 -12.23 3.04
C THR A 57 -3.10 -11.26 3.80
N LEU A 58 -3.71 -10.31 3.08
CA LEU A 58 -4.67 -9.36 3.64
C LEU A 58 -5.83 -10.09 4.31
N ARG A 59 -6.43 -11.08 3.63
CA ARG A 59 -7.51 -11.88 4.21
C ARG A 59 -7.10 -12.56 5.51
N ARG A 60 -5.91 -13.18 5.54
CA ARG A 60 -5.39 -13.84 6.75
C ARG A 60 -5.21 -12.86 7.92
N VAL A 61 -4.76 -11.63 7.64
CA VAL A 61 -4.59 -10.60 8.68
C VAL A 61 -5.95 -10.14 9.21
N LEU A 62 -6.91 -9.87 8.33
CA LEU A 62 -8.27 -9.46 8.71
C LEU A 62 -9.00 -10.53 9.53
N GLU A 63 -8.79 -11.80 9.20
CA GLU A 63 -9.39 -12.94 9.92
C GLU A 63 -8.65 -13.30 11.23
N SER A 64 -7.54 -12.62 11.56
CA SER A 64 -6.84 -12.86 12.83
C SER A 64 -7.74 -12.52 14.03
N PRO A 65 -7.73 -13.30 15.12
CA PRO A 65 -8.70 -13.14 16.21
C PRO A 65 -8.76 -11.72 16.79
N GLY A 66 -7.62 -11.04 16.94
CA GLY A 66 -7.58 -9.67 17.45
C GLY A 66 -8.23 -8.67 16.48
N LEU A 67 -7.86 -8.71 15.21
CA LEU A 67 -8.36 -7.74 14.23
C LEU A 67 -9.82 -8.03 13.85
N LYS A 68 -10.21 -9.29 13.72
CA LYS A 68 -11.60 -9.68 13.44
C LYS A 68 -12.55 -9.16 14.52
N ASN A 69 -12.19 -9.30 15.79
CA ASN A 69 -13.01 -8.80 16.90
C ASN A 69 -13.15 -7.27 16.86
N GLU A 70 -12.08 -6.55 16.54
CA GLU A 70 -12.14 -5.09 16.38
C GLU A 70 -13.00 -4.67 15.19
N LEU A 71 -12.90 -5.39 14.07
CA LEU A 71 -13.75 -5.16 12.89
C LEU A 71 -15.23 -5.39 13.23
N ASP A 72 -15.56 -6.50 13.88
CA ASP A 72 -16.92 -6.79 14.33
C ASP A 72 -17.43 -5.71 15.32
N ARG A 73 -16.56 -5.21 16.22
CA ARG A 73 -16.87 -4.14 17.18
C ARG A 73 -17.25 -2.83 16.48
N VAL A 74 -16.63 -2.51 15.34
CA VAL A 74 -16.94 -1.31 14.53
C VAL A 74 -18.00 -1.58 13.46
N GLY A 75 -18.60 -2.77 13.44
CA GLY A 75 -19.66 -3.14 12.50
C GLY A 75 -19.18 -3.43 11.08
N VAL A 76 -17.90 -3.74 10.88
CA VAL A 76 -17.28 -4.05 9.59
C VAL A 76 -16.97 -5.54 9.53
N ARG A 77 -17.35 -6.23 8.45
CA ARG A 77 -16.96 -7.63 8.26
C ARG A 77 -15.66 -7.71 7.46
N CYS A 78 -14.88 -8.76 7.70
CA CYS A 78 -13.64 -8.99 6.94
C CYS A 78 -13.86 -9.00 5.41
N GLY A 79 -15.03 -9.48 4.95
CA GLY A 79 -15.38 -9.52 3.53
C GLY A 79 -15.64 -8.15 2.90
N ASP A 80 -15.87 -7.12 3.71
CA ASP A 80 -16.17 -5.76 3.25
C ASP A 80 -14.87 -5.01 2.86
N ILE A 81 -13.72 -5.48 3.36
CA ILE A 81 -12.40 -4.90 3.08
C ILE A 81 -11.74 -5.65 1.93
N GLY A 82 -11.68 -4.99 0.77
CA GLY A 82 -11.01 -5.48 -0.42
C GLY A 82 -9.65 -4.82 -0.65
N THR A 83 -8.82 -5.44 -1.50
CA THR A 83 -7.54 -4.85 -1.96
C THR A 83 -7.72 -3.49 -2.63
N HIS A 84 -8.86 -3.29 -3.32
CA HIS A 84 -9.21 -2.00 -3.92
C HIS A 84 -9.63 -0.94 -2.90
N SER A 85 -10.13 -1.34 -1.72
CA SER A 85 -10.55 -0.41 -0.66
C SER A 85 -9.35 0.34 -0.11
N MET A 86 -8.24 -0.36 0.16
CA MET A 86 -7.02 0.26 0.70
C MET A 86 -6.47 1.38 -0.19
N ARG A 87 -6.46 1.18 -1.51
CA ARG A 87 -5.99 2.20 -2.46
C ARG A 87 -6.88 3.44 -2.43
N LYS A 88 -8.20 3.24 -2.40
CA LYS A 88 -9.19 4.33 -2.36
C LYS A 88 -9.14 5.08 -1.04
N GLU A 89 -9.09 4.37 0.07
CA GLU A 89 -9.04 4.93 1.41
C GLU A 89 -7.78 5.78 1.63
N ALA A 90 -6.62 5.32 1.15
CA ALA A 90 -5.39 6.11 1.21
C ALA A 90 -5.53 7.44 0.45
N ALA A 91 -6.10 7.42 -0.76
CA ALA A 91 -6.35 8.63 -1.53
C ALA A 91 -7.35 9.57 -0.83
N THR A 92 -8.45 9.03 -0.30
CA THR A 92 -9.43 9.79 0.47
C THR A 92 -8.77 10.45 1.67
N TYR A 93 -8.04 9.69 2.49
CA TYR A 93 -7.31 10.20 3.65
C TYR A 93 -6.38 11.36 3.30
N CYS A 94 -5.58 11.23 2.23
CA CYS A 94 -4.71 12.32 1.77
C CYS A 94 -5.47 13.57 1.32
N SER A 95 -6.65 13.39 0.71
CA SER A 95 -7.47 14.48 0.16
C SER A 95 -8.47 15.11 1.15
N SER A 96 -8.71 14.48 2.31
CA SER A 96 -9.72 14.94 3.28
C SER A 96 -9.21 15.05 4.73
N GLY A 97 -7.93 14.72 4.98
CA GLY A 97 -7.37 14.64 6.33
C GLY A 97 -6.93 15.97 6.96
N SER A 98 -7.11 17.11 6.28
CA SER A 98 -6.70 18.43 6.77
C SER A 98 -7.50 19.55 6.10
N THR A 99 -7.60 20.73 6.71
CA THR A 99 -8.14 21.93 6.06
C THR A 99 -7.22 22.48 4.96
N ALA A 100 -5.97 22.01 4.88
CA ALA A 100 -4.98 22.36 3.87
C ALA A 100 -4.47 21.11 3.11
N CYS A 101 -5.35 20.14 2.85
CA CYS A 101 -5.00 18.95 2.08
C CYS A 101 -4.77 19.26 0.59
N PRO A 102 -3.89 18.51 -0.11
CA PRO A 102 -3.68 18.65 -1.54
C PRO A 102 -4.97 18.43 -2.34
N SER A 103 -5.05 19.00 -3.55
CA SER A 103 -6.21 18.78 -4.42
C SER A 103 -6.40 17.30 -4.76
N ALA A 104 -7.65 16.86 -4.90
CA ALA A 104 -7.97 15.48 -5.22
C ALA A 104 -7.28 15.00 -6.52
N ILE A 105 -7.12 15.89 -7.50
CA ILE A 105 -6.38 15.62 -8.75
C ILE A 105 -4.90 15.33 -8.45
N ALA A 106 -4.25 16.16 -7.63
CA ALA A 106 -2.85 15.95 -7.25
C ALA A 106 -2.62 14.63 -6.50
N VAL A 107 -3.61 14.18 -5.71
CA VAL A 107 -3.58 12.89 -5.03
C VAL A 107 -3.80 11.73 -6.02
N HIS A 108 -4.80 11.79 -6.89
CA HIS A 108 -5.12 10.71 -7.84
C HIS A 108 -3.99 10.45 -8.84
N LEU A 109 -3.34 11.51 -9.34
CA LEU A 109 -2.19 11.37 -10.23
C LEU A 109 -1.06 10.53 -9.59
N ARG A 110 -0.89 10.62 -8.27
CA ARG A 110 0.20 9.95 -7.54
C ARG A 110 -0.18 8.62 -6.89
N THR A 111 -1.43 8.41 -6.52
CA THR A 111 -1.90 7.19 -5.84
C THR A 111 -2.36 6.07 -6.80
N GLY A 112 -2.65 6.41 -8.07
CA GLY A 112 -2.89 5.44 -9.15
C GLY A 112 -4.33 4.96 -9.30
#